data_AF-A0A1M6HJS9-F1
#
_entry.id   AF-A0A1M6HJS9-F1
#
_cell.length_a   1.000
_cell.length_b   1.000
_cell.length_c   1.000
_cell.angle_alpha   90.00
_cell.angle_beta   90.00
_cell.angle_gamma   90.00
#
_symmetry.space_group_name_H-M   'P 1'
#
loop_
_entity.id
_entity.type
_entity.pdbx_description
1 polymer ?
#
loop_
_entity_poly.entity_id
_entity_poly.type
_entity_poly.pdbx_seq_one_letter_code
_entity_poly.pdbx_strand_id
1 'polypeptide(L)'
;MINLEVFRLELNYLKQVVGKELGNKDARKLSEAITALVTCFLNPATYYSLSFPYIEAVEQYLSQIQQKIELHEYKLLLNNISTIITFIEKVKTEVPKCC
;
A
#
# COMPACT_ATOMS: atom_id res chain seq x y z
N MET A 1 -12.34 -7.19 9.11
CA MET A 1 -13.16 -6.56 8.04
C MET A 1 -12.50 -5.23 7.71
N ILE A 2 -12.32 -4.90 6.43
CA ILE A 2 -11.67 -3.64 6.02
C ILE A 2 -12.73 -2.55 5.95
N ASN A 3 -12.54 -1.45 6.65
CA ASN A 3 -13.38 -0.26 6.52
C ASN A 3 -12.90 0.57 5.32
N LEU A 4 -13.69 0.62 4.25
CA LEU A 4 -13.32 1.31 3.01
C LEU A 4 -13.22 2.84 3.17
N GLU A 5 -13.99 3.43 4.09
CA GLU A 5 -13.91 4.87 4.35
C GLU A 5 -12.57 5.22 5.01
N VAL A 6 -12.19 4.46 6.04
CA VAL A 6 -10.88 4.60 6.69
C VAL A 6 -9.78 4.35 5.67
N PHE A 7 -9.85 3.27 4.90
CA PHE A 7 -8.87 2.95 3.86
C PHE A 7 -8.67 4.10 2.86
N ARG A 8 -9.76 4.75 2.42
CA ARG A 8 -9.69 5.92 1.52
C ARG A 8 -8.97 7.11 2.17
N LEU A 9 -9.22 7.38 3.45
CA LEU A 9 -8.54 8.44 4.20
C LEU A 9 -7.05 8.15 4.36
N GLU A 10 -6.71 6.92 4.73
CA GLU A 10 -5.32 6.46 4.83
C GLU A 10 -4.59 6.57 3.48
N LEU A 11 -5.25 6.21 2.38
CA LEU A 11 -4.68 6.32 1.04
C LEU A 11 -4.39 7.79 0.67
N ASN A 12 -5.31 8.70 0.98
CA ASN A 12 -5.09 10.12 0.74
C ASN A 12 -3.92 10.65 1.57
N TYR A 13 -3.82 10.26 2.84
CA TYR A 13 -2.70 10.61 3.70
C TYR A 13 -1.37 10.08 3.15
N LEU A 14 -1.30 8.78 2.80
CA LEU A 14 -0.10 8.16 2.27
C LEU A 14 0.35 8.81 0.95
N LYS A 15 -0.59 9.17 0.07
CA LYS A 15 -0.29 9.90 -1.16
C LYS A 15 0.32 11.27 -0.89
N GLN A 16 -0.14 11.99 0.13
CA GLN A 16 0.44 13.28 0.52
C GLN A 16 1.87 13.10 1.03
N VAL A 17 2.10 12.10 1.88
CA VAL A 17 3.44 11.79 2.41
C VAL A 17 4.39 11.41 1.27
N VAL A 18 4.02 10.46 0.40
CA VAL A 18 4.83 10.12 -0.78
C VAL A 18 5.04 11.34 -1.68
N GLY A 19 3.99 12.15 -1.89
CA GLY A 19 4.08 13.37 -2.72
C GLY A 19 5.09 14.38 -2.18
N LYS A 20 5.14 14.54 -0.85
CA LYS A 20 6.07 15.42 -0.15
C LYS A 20 7.52 14.88 -0.19
N GLU A 21 7.70 13.60 0.09
CA GLU A 21 9.04 13.03 0.31
C GLU A 21 9.70 12.49 -0.99
N LEU A 22 8.90 11.99 -1.93
CA LEU A 22 9.35 11.32 -3.16
C LEU A 22 8.90 12.05 -4.44
N GLY A 23 7.80 12.81 -4.36
CA GLY A 23 7.28 13.64 -5.45
C GLY A 23 5.95 13.14 -6.01
N ASN A 24 5.25 14.04 -6.72
CA ASN A 24 3.89 13.80 -7.22
C ASN A 24 3.78 12.63 -8.22
N LYS A 25 4.86 12.33 -8.95
CA LYS A 25 4.90 11.19 -9.88
C LYS A 25 4.80 9.88 -9.11
N ASP A 26 5.53 9.75 -8.02
CA ASP A 26 5.53 8.56 -7.17
C ASP A 26 4.23 8.43 -6.37
N ALA A 27 3.66 9.55 -5.91
CA ALA A 27 2.34 9.53 -5.26
C ALA A 27 1.24 8.98 -6.17
N ARG A 28 1.31 9.30 -7.48
CA ARG A 28 0.39 8.75 -8.49
C ARG A 28 0.62 7.26 -8.72
N LYS A 29 1.86 6.83 -8.90
CA LYS A 29 2.20 5.40 -9.07
C LYS A 29 1.80 4.55 -7.86
N LEU A 30 1.99 5.06 -6.65
CA LEU A 30 1.51 4.41 -5.42
C LEU A 30 -0.03 4.25 -5.47
N SER A 31 -0.75 5.31 -5.84
CA SER A 31 -2.21 5.29 -5.97
C SER A 31 -2.67 4.25 -7.00
N GLU A 32 -1.95 4.13 -8.12
CA GLU A 32 -2.20 3.12 -9.15
C GLU A 32 -1.94 1.70 -8.62
N ALA A 33 -0.83 1.47 -7.92
CA ALA A 33 -0.51 0.17 -7.32
C ALA A 33 -1.56 -0.28 -6.30
N ILE A 34 -1.98 0.60 -5.38
CA ILE A 34 -3.03 0.29 -4.40
C ILE A 34 -4.37 0.03 -5.09
N THR A 35 -4.72 0.80 -6.14
CA THR A 35 -5.94 0.56 -6.91
C THR A 35 -5.91 -0.79 -7.61
N ALA A 36 -4.77 -1.17 -8.19
CA ALA A 36 -4.59 -2.46 -8.82
C ALA A 36 -4.71 -3.61 -7.80
N LEU A 37 -4.14 -3.45 -6.58
CA LEU A 37 -4.32 -4.42 -5.49
C LEU A 37 -5.78 -4.59 -5.09
N VAL A 38 -6.50 -3.48 -4.89
CA VAL A 38 -7.93 -3.53 -4.55
C VAL A 38 -8.72 -4.22 -5.66
N THR A 39 -8.42 -3.94 -6.92
CA THR A 39 -9.05 -4.58 -8.08
C THR A 39 -8.79 -6.09 -8.09
N CYS A 40 -7.53 -6.50 -7.86
CA CYS A 40 -7.16 -7.91 -7.77
C CYS A 40 -7.90 -8.60 -6.61
N PHE A 41 -7.95 -7.97 -5.44
CA PHE A 41 -8.62 -8.49 -4.24
C PHE A 41 -10.13 -8.69 -4.46
N LEU A 42 -10.78 -7.76 -5.17
CA LEU A 42 -12.20 -7.88 -5.51
C LEU A 42 -12.47 -8.91 -6.62
N ASN A 43 -11.45 -9.33 -7.37
CA ASN A 43 -11.56 -10.29 -8.47
C ASN A 43 -10.62 -11.51 -8.28
N PRO A 44 -11.09 -12.55 -7.57
CA PRO A 44 -10.30 -13.74 -7.24
C PRO A 44 -9.67 -14.46 -8.44
N ALA A 45 -10.26 -14.36 -9.64
CA ALA A 45 -9.73 -14.99 -10.84
C ALA A 45 -8.40 -14.36 -11.33
N THR A 46 -8.17 -13.10 -11.00
CA THR A 46 -6.96 -12.33 -11.39
C THR A 46 -5.96 -12.17 -10.24
N TYR A 47 -6.33 -12.67 -9.07
CA TYR A 47 -5.71 -12.34 -7.79
C TYR A 47 -4.29 -12.90 -7.64
N TYR A 48 -4.04 -14.10 -8.15
CA TYR A 48 -2.86 -14.88 -7.77
C TYR A 48 -1.57 -14.46 -8.50
N SER A 49 -1.65 -14.03 -9.76
CA SER A 49 -0.46 -13.65 -10.55
C SER A 49 -0.20 -12.14 -10.57
N LEU A 50 -1.23 -11.31 -10.41
CA LEU A 50 -1.11 -9.86 -10.61
C LEU A 50 -0.86 -9.08 -9.33
N SER A 51 -1.18 -9.63 -8.15
CA SER A 51 -1.08 -8.87 -6.89
C SER A 51 0.37 -8.64 -6.44
N PHE A 52 1.27 -9.60 -6.67
CA PHE A 52 2.62 -9.59 -6.10
C PHE A 52 3.46 -8.35 -6.51
N PRO A 53 3.54 -7.97 -7.80
CA PRO A 53 4.29 -6.77 -8.20
C PRO A 53 3.76 -5.48 -7.56
N TYR A 54 2.46 -5.40 -7.31
CA TYR A 54 1.86 -4.23 -6.68
C TYR A 54 2.08 -4.20 -5.16
N ILE A 55 2.16 -5.36 -4.50
CA ILE A 55 2.57 -5.45 -3.09
C ILE A 55 4.00 -4.93 -2.95
N GLU A 56 4.93 -5.47 -3.74
CA GLU A 56 6.33 -5.05 -3.73
C GLU A 56 6.47 -3.56 -4.00
N ALA A 57 5.71 -3.00 -4.94
CA ALA A 57 5.72 -1.57 -5.23
C ALA A 57 5.32 -0.72 -4.01
N VAL A 58 4.27 -1.10 -3.27
CA VAL A 58 3.86 -0.37 -2.06
C VAL A 58 4.91 -0.47 -0.97
N GLU A 59 5.48 -1.66 -0.74
CA GLU A 59 6.55 -1.86 0.24
C GLU A 59 7.82 -1.08 -0.08
N GLN A 60 8.19 -1.01 -1.36
CA GLN A 60 9.30 -0.20 -1.84
C GLN A 60 9.08 1.29 -1.53
N TYR A 61 7.87 1.81 -1.74
CA TYR A 61 7.55 3.20 -1.39
C TYR A 61 7.65 3.46 0.12
N LEU A 62 7.18 2.54 0.96
CA LEU A 62 7.31 2.65 2.41
C LEU A 62 8.78 2.62 2.86
N SER A 63 9.59 1.73 2.27
CA SER A 63 11.03 1.65 2.53
C SER A 63 11.77 2.93 2.11
N GLN A 64 11.43 3.50 0.95
CA GLN A 64 12.01 4.77 0.50
C GLN A 64 11.63 5.94 1.41
N ILE A 65 10.39 5.98 1.91
CA ILE A 65 9.97 6.99 2.89
C ILE A 65 10.77 6.82 4.18
N GLN A 66 10.92 5.59 4.69
CA GLN A 66 11.68 5.30 5.90
C GLN A 66 13.12 5.84 5.84
N GLN A 67 13.73 5.85 4.66
CA GLN A 67 15.10 6.38 4.46
C GLN A 67 15.17 7.91 4.44
N LYS A 68 14.04 8.61 4.35
CA LYS A 68 13.97 10.07 4.18
C LYS A 68 13.45 10.83 5.39
N ILE A 69 12.61 10.20 6.22
CA ILE A 69 11.98 10.83 7.37
C ILE A 69 12.52 10.26 8.68
N GLU A 70 12.29 10.94 9.79
CA GLU A 70 12.75 10.44 11.08
C GLU A 70 11.99 9.19 11.51
N LEU A 71 12.64 8.34 12.33
CA LEU A 71 12.04 7.08 12.80
C LEU A 71 10.71 7.31 13.53
N HIS A 72 10.58 8.41 14.27
CA HIS A 72 9.35 8.71 15.00
C HIS A 72 8.20 9.11 14.05
N GLU A 73 8.50 9.87 12.99
CA GLU A 73 7.55 10.24 11.93
C GLU A 73 7.15 9.01 11.12
N TYR A 74 8.09 8.11 10.84
CA TYR A 74 7.80 6.86 10.14
C TYR A 74 6.88 5.94 10.95
N LYS A 75 7.10 5.82 12.26
CA LYS A 75 6.17 5.09 13.14
C LYS A 75 4.77 5.70 13.13
N LEU A 76 4.68 7.04 13.14
CA LEU A 76 3.40 7.74 13.05
C LEU A 76 2.71 7.48 11.69
N LEU A 77 3.47 7.51 10.59
CA LEU A 77 2.98 7.14 9.26
C LEU A 77 2.35 5.75 9.28
N LEU A 78 3.08 4.74 9.75
CA LEU A 78 2.59 3.35 9.80
C LEU A 78 1.29 3.21 10.61
N ASN A 79 1.20 3.91 11.74
CA ASN A 79 -0.03 3.93 12.55
C ASN A 79 -1.21 4.56 11.78
N ASN A 80 -0.96 5.62 11.03
CA ASN A 80 -1.96 6.32 10.23
C ASN A 80 -2.36 5.59 8.94
N ILE A 81 -1.69 4.48 8.60
CA ILE A 81 -2.03 3.65 7.42
C ILE A 81 -2.28 2.18 7.81
N SER A 82 -2.67 1.94 9.07
CA SER A 82 -2.80 0.58 9.62
C SER A 82 -3.78 -0.31 8.85
N THR A 83 -4.84 0.25 8.27
CA THR A 83 -5.81 -0.48 7.44
C THR A 83 -5.18 -0.90 6.11
N ILE A 84 -4.38 -0.03 5.47
CA ILE A 84 -3.60 -0.36 4.26
C ILE A 84 -2.60 -1.48 4.54
N ILE A 85 -1.87 -1.41 5.67
CA ILE A 85 -0.94 -2.48 6.07
C ILE A 85 -1.68 -3.80 6.26
N THR A 86 -2.80 -3.77 6.99
CA THR A 86 -3.64 -4.96 7.21
C THR A 86 -4.18 -5.53 5.90
N PHE A 87 -4.57 -4.67 4.96
CA PHE A 87 -5.02 -5.08 3.63
C PHE A 87 -3.90 -5.79 2.85
N ILE A 88 -2.70 -5.22 2.80
CA ILE A 88 -1.56 -5.82 2.10
C ILE A 88 -1.21 -7.19 2.69
N GLU A 89 -1.16 -7.32 4.02
CA GLU A 89 -0.91 -8.59 4.68
C GLU A 89 -1.99 -9.64 4.38
N LYS A 90 -3.26 -9.24 4.35
CA LYS A 90 -4.35 -10.12 3.90
C LYS A 90 -4.14 -10.60 2.47
N VAL A 91 -3.79 -9.68 1.57
CA VAL A 91 -3.50 -10.04 0.18
C VAL A 91 -2.37 -11.06 0.09
N LYS A 92 -1.27 -10.85 0.84
CA LYS A 92 -0.17 -11.83 0.90
C LYS A 92 -0.59 -13.20 1.43
N THR A 93 -1.46 -13.27 2.44
CA THR A 93 -1.87 -14.56 3.03
C THR A 93 -2.78 -15.38 2.15
N GLU A 94 -3.57 -14.71 1.31
CA GLU A 94 -4.53 -15.38 0.43
C GLU A 94 -3.92 -15.69 -0.95
N VAL A 95 -2.81 -15.04 -1.35
CA VAL A 95 -2.01 -15.48 -2.50
C VAL A 95 -1.31 -16.80 -2.12
N PRO A 96 -1.56 -17.92 -2.84
CA PRO A 96 -0.89 -19.17 -2.63
C PRO A 96 0.60 -18.92 -2.75
N LYS A 97 1.35 -19.27 -1.70
CA LYS A 97 2.78 -19.48 -1.86
C LYS A 97 2.90 -20.58 -2.91
N CYS A 98 3.34 -20.25 -4.12
CA CYS A 98 3.62 -21.26 -5.14
C CYS A 98 4.46 -22.37 -4.48
N CYS A 99 3.95 -23.60 -4.52
CA CYS A 99 4.72 -24.80 -4.23
C CYS A 99 5.87 -24.96 -5.23
#